data_AF-A0A662Y4B4-F1
#
_entry.id   AF-A0A662Y4B4-F1
#
_cell.length_a   1.000
_cell.length_b   1.000
_cell.length_c   1.000
_cell.angle_alpha   90.00
_cell.angle_beta   90.00
_cell.angle_gamma   90.00
#
_symmetry.space_group_name_H-M   'P 1'
#
loop_
_entity.id
_entity.type
_entity.pdbx_description
1 polymer ?
#
loop_
_entity_poly.entity_id
_entity_poly.type
_entity_poly.pdbx_seq_one_letter_code
_entity_poly.pdbx_strand_id
1 'polypeptide(L)'
;MVWRMCLYHPQRVVAVAAVCTAYTPPAKRFMPLDVVVAKVPQFYYQKVLADAENTGKLLDAAPRRFLTAVFRKHTELSPELENGGETPVIGTVQGVLGSNDRIFTQRSAMLSEEEMQYYVDQYTHSKFQSTCQYYATRELDFKDEQGLSPVITHRAMFIAAADDNVLKPELARKMPQVLPNLEMHVVEDAGHWVLWEQKDRMNYLLKTWLAKIPVPEGKRCKL
;
A
#
# COMPACT_ATOMS: atom_id res chain seq x y z
N MET A 1 7.97 -1.25 3.32
CA MET A 1 9.30 -0.63 3.26
C MET A 1 9.65 0.19 4.51
N VAL A 2 8.98 1.31 4.82
CA VAL A 2 9.41 2.23 5.91
C VAL A 2 9.53 1.58 7.30
N TRP A 3 8.68 0.61 7.61
CA TRP A 3 8.82 -0.18 8.84
C TRP A 3 10.12 -0.98 8.91
N ARG A 4 10.54 -1.58 7.78
CA ARG A 4 11.77 -2.39 7.70
C ARG A 4 13.01 -1.52 7.85
N MET A 5 12.97 -0.27 7.38
CA MET A 5 14.04 0.70 7.57
C MET A 5 14.33 0.94 9.07
N CYS A 6 13.30 0.92 9.92
CA CYS A 6 13.46 1.03 11.38
C CYS A 6 14.18 -0.19 11.99
N LEU A 7 14.06 -1.36 11.37
CA LEU A 7 14.70 -2.60 11.84
C LEU A 7 16.15 -2.72 11.36
N TYR A 8 16.40 -2.47 10.08
CA TYR A 8 17.74 -2.63 9.50
C TYR A 8 18.70 -1.49 9.84
N HIS A 9 18.18 -0.27 9.96
CA HIS A 9 19.00 0.92 10.16
C HIS A 9 18.36 1.87 11.18
N PRO A 10 18.10 1.41 12.42
CA PRO A 10 17.40 2.18 13.46
C PRO A 10 18.04 3.55 13.73
N GLN A 11 19.36 3.66 13.62
CA GLN A 11 20.14 4.88 13.83
C GLN A 11 19.91 5.96 12.76
N ARG A 12 19.31 5.62 11.62
CA ARG A 12 19.02 6.57 10.53
C ARG A 12 17.57 7.05 10.54
N VAL A 13 16.76 6.60 11.50
CA VAL A 13 15.35 6.94 11.61
C VAL A 13 15.13 7.71 12.91
N VAL A 14 14.65 8.95 12.80
CA VAL A 14 14.23 9.75 13.97
C VAL A 14 12.81 9.35 14.40
N ALA A 15 11.93 9.16 13.41
CA ALA A 15 10.54 8.75 13.58
C ALA A 15 10.02 8.17 12.25
N VAL A 16 8.91 7.43 12.31
CA VAL A 16 8.31 6.77 11.14
C VAL A 16 6.80 6.98 11.10
N ALA A 17 6.27 7.30 9.93
CA ALA A 17 4.84 7.31 9.68
C ALA A 17 4.52 6.39 8.50
N ALA A 18 3.44 5.61 8.60
CA ALA A 18 2.91 4.85 7.48
C ALA A 18 1.39 5.03 7.37
N VAL A 19 0.92 4.96 6.13
CA VAL A 19 -0.48 5.12 5.76
C VAL A 19 -0.95 3.80 5.13
N CYS A 20 -2.14 3.34 5.53
CA CYS A 20 -2.80 2.07 5.18
C CYS A 20 -2.06 0.78 5.61
N THR A 21 -0.75 0.66 5.33
CA THR A 21 0.00 -0.58 5.56
C THR A 21 0.45 -0.74 7.01
N ALA A 22 -0.24 -1.61 7.74
CA ALA A 22 0.12 -1.99 9.11
C ALA A 22 1.52 -2.61 9.20
N TYR A 23 2.17 -2.50 10.37
CA TYR A 23 3.41 -3.19 10.64
C TYR A 23 3.16 -4.67 10.96
N THR A 24 3.79 -5.54 10.17
CA THR A 24 3.90 -6.98 10.44
C THR A 24 5.33 -7.30 10.89
N PRO A 25 5.53 -7.81 12.12
CA PRO A 25 6.85 -8.23 12.61
C PRO A 25 7.49 -9.31 11.74
N PRO A 26 8.83 -9.42 11.75
CA PRO A 26 9.57 -10.56 11.20
C PRO A 26 8.94 -11.89 11.62
N ALA A 27 8.62 -12.72 10.62
CA ALA A 27 7.96 -14.00 10.86
C ALA A 27 8.96 -15.04 11.40
N LYS A 28 8.53 -15.84 12.38
CA LYS A 28 9.33 -16.97 12.90
C LYS A 28 9.35 -18.19 11.98
N ARG A 29 8.39 -18.27 11.06
CA ARG A 29 8.23 -19.36 10.08
C ARG A 29 7.75 -18.77 8.77
N PHE A 30 8.29 -19.28 7.66
CA PHE A 30 7.80 -18.92 6.34
C PHE A 30 6.37 -19.44 6.18
N MET A 31 5.48 -18.59 5.70
CA MET A 31 4.13 -18.98 5.31
C MET A 31 4.01 -18.79 3.79
N PRO A 32 3.86 -19.89 3.03
CA PRO A 32 3.57 -19.81 1.60
C PRO A 32 2.36 -18.94 1.34
N LEU A 33 2.36 -18.23 0.20
CA LEU A 33 1.28 -17.30 -0.14
C LEU A 33 -0.08 -18.01 -0.18
N ASP A 34 -0.14 -19.27 -0.63
CA ASP A 34 -1.35 -20.10 -0.61
C ASP A 34 -1.95 -20.25 0.80
N VAL A 35 -1.12 -20.41 1.81
CA VAL A 35 -1.56 -20.50 3.22
C VAL A 35 -2.03 -19.13 3.73
N VAL A 36 -1.40 -18.05 3.28
CA VAL A 36 -1.78 -16.68 3.67
C VAL A 36 -3.15 -16.34 3.08
N VAL A 37 -3.36 -16.56 1.79
CA VAL A 37 -4.63 -16.20 1.11
C VAL A 37 -5.78 -17.10 1.55
N ALA A 38 -5.53 -18.34 1.97
CA ALA A 38 -6.55 -19.17 2.60
C ALA A 38 -7.08 -18.60 3.93
N LYS A 39 -6.28 -17.77 4.62
CA LYS A 39 -6.66 -17.12 5.89
C LYS A 39 -7.09 -15.67 5.72
N VAL A 40 -6.53 -15.00 4.73
CA VAL A 40 -6.76 -13.59 4.41
C VAL A 40 -7.04 -13.50 2.91
N PRO A 41 -8.25 -13.91 2.48
CA PRO A 41 -8.59 -14.02 1.06
C PRO A 41 -8.29 -12.75 0.28
N GLN A 42 -8.48 -11.58 0.90
CA GLN A 42 -8.31 -10.31 0.21
C GLN A 42 -6.89 -10.05 -0.32
N PHE A 43 -5.90 -10.85 0.07
CA PHE A 43 -4.53 -10.81 -0.47
C PHE A 43 -4.33 -11.72 -1.69
N TYR A 44 -5.38 -12.36 -2.22
CA TYR A 44 -5.26 -13.26 -3.37
C TYR A 44 -4.67 -12.59 -4.62
N TYR A 45 -4.94 -11.29 -4.84
CA TYR A 45 -4.34 -10.51 -5.92
C TYR A 45 -2.81 -10.57 -5.93
N GLN A 46 -2.17 -10.75 -4.77
CA GLN A 46 -0.72 -10.91 -4.69
C GLN A 46 -0.22 -12.13 -5.47
N LYS A 47 -1.01 -13.19 -5.63
CA LYS A 47 -0.65 -14.35 -6.46
C LYS A 47 -0.56 -13.97 -7.94
N VAL A 48 -1.53 -13.20 -8.42
CA VAL A 48 -1.54 -12.72 -9.82
C VAL A 48 -0.37 -11.77 -10.03
N LEU A 49 -0.15 -10.82 -9.12
CA LEU A 49 0.96 -9.88 -9.25
C LEU A 49 2.34 -10.54 -9.09
N ALA A 50 2.46 -11.63 -8.32
CA ALA A 50 3.71 -12.37 -8.16
C ALA A 50 4.16 -13.09 -9.44
N ASP A 51 3.25 -13.38 -10.38
CA ASP A 51 3.60 -13.72 -11.76
C ASP A 51 3.97 -12.45 -12.53
N ALA A 52 5.08 -11.84 -12.11
CA ALA A 52 5.43 -10.46 -12.46
C ALA A 52 5.67 -10.28 -13.97
N GLU A 53 6.19 -11.30 -14.64
CA GLU A 53 6.43 -11.25 -16.09
C GLU A 53 5.12 -11.23 -16.87
N ASN A 54 4.24 -12.18 -16.63
CA ASN A 54 2.98 -12.29 -17.38
C ASN A 54 2.02 -11.16 -17.03
N THR A 55 1.89 -10.85 -15.74
CA THR A 55 1.06 -9.74 -15.30
C THR A 55 1.63 -8.39 -15.77
N GLY A 56 2.95 -8.21 -15.75
CA GLY A 56 3.59 -7.03 -16.34
C GLY A 56 3.19 -6.82 -17.80
N LYS A 57 3.35 -7.86 -18.63
CA LYS A 57 2.94 -7.84 -20.06
C LYS A 57 1.46 -7.52 -20.25
N LEU A 58 0.58 -8.11 -19.42
CA LEU A 58 -0.86 -7.85 -19.45
C LEU A 58 -1.17 -6.37 -19.20
N LEU A 59 -0.55 -5.77 -18.18
CA LEU A 59 -0.78 -4.37 -17.80
C LEU A 59 -0.14 -3.40 -18.81
N ASP A 60 1.04 -3.74 -19.35
CA ASP A 60 1.75 -2.95 -20.37
C ASP A 60 0.98 -2.83 -21.70
N ALA A 61 0.09 -3.78 -21.99
CA ALA A 61 -0.74 -3.76 -23.20
C ALA A 61 -1.83 -2.66 -23.17
N ALA A 62 -2.24 -2.19 -21.98
CA ALA A 62 -3.19 -1.10 -21.85
C ALA A 62 -2.99 -0.27 -20.55
N PRO A 63 -1.85 0.43 -20.40
CA PRO A 63 -1.45 1.11 -19.15
C PRO A 63 -2.51 2.11 -18.66
N ARG A 64 -3.07 2.92 -19.56
CA ARG A 64 -4.12 3.89 -19.23
C ARG A 64 -5.38 3.22 -18.70
N ARG A 65 -5.80 2.08 -19.26
CA ARG A 65 -7.00 1.37 -18.79
C ARG A 65 -6.78 0.82 -17.38
N PHE A 66 -5.62 0.22 -17.13
CA PHE A 66 -5.27 -0.28 -15.80
C PHE A 66 -5.20 0.85 -14.76
N LEU A 67 -4.48 1.93 -15.04
CA LEU A 67 -4.35 3.06 -14.11
C LEU A 67 -5.70 3.76 -13.87
N THR A 68 -6.56 3.85 -14.89
CA THR A 68 -7.94 4.35 -14.73
C THR A 68 -8.76 3.46 -13.80
N ALA A 69 -8.55 2.14 -13.82
CA ALA A 69 -9.25 1.20 -12.97
C ALA A 69 -8.72 1.16 -11.53
N VAL A 70 -7.41 1.39 -11.34
CA VAL A 70 -6.75 1.36 -10.03
C VAL A 70 -6.96 2.67 -9.24
N PHE A 71 -6.88 3.83 -9.89
CA PHE A 71 -7.08 5.12 -9.24
C PHE A 71 -8.56 5.42 -9.06
N ARG A 72 -9.13 4.92 -7.96
CA ARG A 72 -10.54 5.05 -7.62
C ARG A 72 -10.73 5.51 -6.19
N LYS A 73 -11.74 6.36 -5.97
CA LYS A 73 -12.28 6.53 -4.63
C LYS A 73 -12.92 5.24 -4.15
N HIS A 74 -13.02 5.05 -2.84
CA HIS A 74 -13.70 3.89 -2.28
C HIS A 74 -15.16 3.76 -2.76
N THR A 75 -15.83 4.89 -3.02
CA THR A 75 -17.21 4.94 -3.57
C THR A 75 -17.31 4.69 -5.08
N GLU A 76 -16.19 4.59 -5.79
CA GLU A 76 -16.15 4.46 -7.26
C GLU A 76 -15.77 3.06 -7.74
N LEU A 77 -15.48 2.15 -6.80
CA LEU A 77 -15.17 0.76 -7.11
C LEU A 77 -16.36 0.08 -7.82
N SER A 78 -16.09 -0.93 -8.64
CA SER A 78 -17.11 -1.73 -9.34
C SER A 78 -17.54 -2.88 -8.44
N PRO A 79 -18.78 -2.89 -7.90
CA PRO A 79 -19.26 -4.00 -7.09
C PRO A 79 -19.22 -5.33 -7.87
N GLU A 80 -19.44 -5.30 -9.18
CA GLU A 80 -19.43 -6.49 -10.05
C GLU A 80 -18.03 -7.10 -10.21
N LEU A 81 -16.99 -6.27 -10.26
CA LEU A 81 -15.60 -6.74 -10.36
C LEU A 81 -14.98 -7.05 -8.99
N GLU A 82 -15.54 -6.47 -7.95
CA GLU A 82 -15.18 -6.70 -6.54
C GLU A 82 -16.09 -7.78 -5.88
N ASN A 83 -16.94 -8.45 -6.67
CA ASN A 83 -18.12 -9.20 -6.21
C ASN A 83 -17.77 -10.49 -5.48
N GLY A 84 -17.39 -10.31 -4.22
CA GLY A 84 -17.26 -11.33 -3.20
C GLY A 84 -16.56 -10.83 -1.95
N GLY A 85 -15.84 -9.70 -1.98
CA GLY A 85 -15.01 -9.26 -0.85
C GLY A 85 -13.88 -10.22 -0.47
N GLU A 86 -13.83 -11.40 -1.09
CA GLU A 86 -12.84 -12.44 -0.89
C GLU A 86 -11.59 -12.19 -1.75
N THR A 87 -11.68 -11.54 -2.91
CA THR A 87 -10.52 -11.33 -3.81
C THR A 87 -10.56 -9.97 -4.53
N PRO A 88 -10.52 -8.85 -3.79
CA PRO A 88 -10.50 -7.51 -4.39
C PRO A 88 -9.33 -7.37 -5.36
N VAL A 89 -9.40 -6.39 -6.27
CA VAL A 89 -8.35 -6.08 -7.27
C VAL A 89 -8.25 -7.10 -8.42
N ILE A 90 -8.71 -8.36 -8.26
CA ILE A 90 -8.59 -9.39 -9.32
C ILE A 90 -9.36 -8.99 -10.57
N GLY A 91 -10.64 -8.60 -10.44
CA GLY A 91 -11.44 -8.15 -11.57
C GLY A 91 -10.83 -6.92 -12.25
N THR A 92 -10.20 -6.04 -11.45
CA THR A 92 -9.46 -4.87 -11.95
C THR A 92 -8.26 -5.29 -12.81
N VAL A 93 -7.45 -6.27 -12.40
CA VAL A 93 -6.28 -6.72 -13.16
C VAL A 93 -6.70 -7.52 -14.41
N GLN A 94 -7.64 -8.45 -14.27
CA GLN A 94 -8.06 -9.32 -15.38
C GLN A 94 -8.92 -8.60 -16.42
N GLY A 95 -9.67 -7.58 -16.01
CA GLY A 95 -10.55 -6.80 -16.87
C GLY A 95 -9.82 -5.81 -17.80
N VAL A 96 -8.52 -5.58 -17.61
CA VAL A 96 -7.75 -4.54 -18.32
C VAL A 96 -7.95 -4.59 -19.84
N LEU A 97 -7.92 -5.76 -20.47
CA LEU A 97 -7.99 -5.86 -21.93
C LEU A 97 -9.40 -6.01 -22.51
N GLY A 98 -10.39 -6.40 -21.71
CA GLY A 98 -11.68 -6.86 -22.25
C GLY A 98 -12.93 -6.41 -21.50
N SER A 99 -12.80 -5.82 -20.32
CA SER A 99 -13.97 -5.35 -19.57
C SER A 99 -14.50 -4.03 -20.11
N ASN A 100 -15.81 -3.93 -20.22
CA ASN A 100 -16.53 -2.70 -20.58
C ASN A 100 -16.99 -1.91 -19.35
N ASP A 101 -16.60 -2.33 -18.13
CA ASP A 101 -16.92 -1.60 -16.92
C ASP A 101 -16.37 -0.17 -16.97
N ARG A 102 -17.14 0.78 -16.44
CA ARG A 102 -16.78 2.20 -16.37
C ARG A 102 -15.44 2.44 -15.66
N ILE A 103 -15.03 1.57 -14.74
CA ILE A 103 -13.75 1.74 -14.05
C ILE A 103 -12.56 1.70 -15.02
N PHE A 104 -12.70 1.10 -16.20
CA PHE A 104 -11.62 1.07 -17.21
C PHE A 104 -11.69 2.23 -18.21
N THR A 105 -12.79 2.98 -18.27
CA THR A 105 -13.06 3.95 -19.33
C THR A 105 -13.29 5.37 -18.82
N GLN A 106 -13.72 5.55 -17.58
CA GLN A 106 -14.09 6.86 -17.02
C GLN A 106 -13.19 7.23 -15.86
N ARG A 107 -12.18 8.09 -16.05
CA ARG A 107 -11.25 8.52 -14.98
C ARG A 107 -11.98 9.03 -13.72
N SER A 108 -11.46 8.69 -12.55
CA SER A 108 -11.91 9.25 -11.27
C SER A 108 -11.68 10.75 -11.21
N ALA A 109 -12.59 11.49 -10.58
CA ALA A 109 -12.38 12.92 -10.30
C ALA A 109 -11.24 13.17 -9.26
N MET A 110 -10.71 12.12 -8.63
CA MET A 110 -9.61 12.18 -7.67
C MET A 110 -8.29 12.70 -8.28
N LEU A 111 -8.06 12.42 -9.56
CA LEU A 111 -6.91 12.87 -10.34
C LEU A 111 -7.42 13.69 -11.51
N SER A 112 -6.73 14.78 -11.86
CA SER A 112 -6.91 15.51 -13.13
C SER A 112 -6.49 14.66 -14.34
N GLU A 113 -6.76 15.16 -15.54
CA GLU A 113 -6.33 14.47 -16.76
C GLU A 113 -4.80 14.50 -16.91
N GLU A 114 -4.20 15.61 -16.53
CA GLU A 114 -2.77 15.84 -16.55
C GLU A 114 -2.04 14.93 -15.56
N GLU A 115 -2.56 14.78 -14.33
CA GLU A 115 -2.01 13.84 -13.34
C GLU A 115 -2.13 12.39 -13.82
N MET A 116 -3.28 11.99 -14.38
CA MET A 116 -3.44 10.65 -14.94
C MET A 116 -2.46 10.41 -16.09
N GLN A 117 -2.33 11.37 -17.02
CA GLN A 117 -1.42 11.24 -18.14
C GLN A 117 0.04 11.12 -17.68
N TYR A 118 0.43 11.85 -16.64
CA TYR A 118 1.76 11.70 -16.03
C TYR A 118 2.01 10.25 -15.58
N TYR A 119 1.08 9.62 -14.84
CA TYR A 119 1.24 8.22 -14.44
C TYR A 119 1.30 7.28 -15.65
N VAL A 120 0.48 7.50 -16.67
CA VAL A 120 0.51 6.72 -17.92
C VAL A 120 1.87 6.83 -18.59
N ASP A 121 2.45 8.02 -18.70
CA ASP A 121 3.75 8.24 -19.33
C ASP A 121 4.87 7.56 -18.54
N GLN A 122 4.85 7.71 -17.20
CA GLN A 122 5.84 7.06 -16.33
C GLN A 122 5.82 5.53 -16.47
N TYR A 123 4.62 4.91 -16.42
CA TYR A 123 4.49 3.46 -16.56
C TYR A 123 4.68 2.96 -17.99
N THR A 124 4.40 3.80 -19.00
CA THR A 124 4.72 3.47 -20.40
C THR A 124 6.22 3.35 -20.59
N HIS A 125 7.00 4.19 -19.90
CA HIS A 125 8.46 4.14 -19.91
C HIS A 125 9.03 3.01 -19.04
N SER A 126 8.60 2.91 -17.78
CA SER A 126 9.19 1.99 -16.79
C SER A 126 8.68 0.55 -16.85
N LYS A 127 7.49 0.35 -17.44
CA LYS A 127 6.75 -0.92 -17.49
C LYS A 127 6.31 -1.45 -16.11
N PHE A 128 5.30 -2.33 -16.09
CA PHE A 128 4.71 -2.81 -14.83
C PHE A 128 5.46 -3.98 -14.17
N GLN A 129 6.26 -4.75 -14.91
CA GLN A 129 6.92 -5.95 -14.38
C GLN A 129 7.72 -5.67 -13.10
N SER A 130 8.49 -4.57 -13.07
CA SER A 130 9.31 -4.20 -11.90
C SER A 130 8.46 -3.94 -10.65
N THR A 131 7.29 -3.32 -10.81
CA THR A 131 6.35 -3.07 -9.71
C THR A 131 5.67 -4.34 -9.23
N CYS A 132 5.35 -5.27 -10.15
CA CYS A 132 4.82 -6.59 -9.82
C CYS A 132 5.84 -7.45 -9.07
N GLN A 133 7.14 -7.27 -9.30
CA GLN A 133 8.20 -8.05 -8.66
C GLN A 133 8.18 -7.95 -7.12
N TYR A 134 7.67 -6.86 -6.55
CA TYR A 134 7.49 -6.72 -5.09
C TYR A 134 6.59 -7.81 -4.48
N TYR A 135 5.72 -8.44 -5.26
CA TYR A 135 4.86 -9.52 -4.78
C TYR A 135 5.54 -10.91 -4.85
N ALA A 136 6.65 -11.01 -5.58
CA ALA A 136 7.42 -12.24 -5.77
C ALA A 136 8.58 -12.41 -4.77
N THR A 137 8.77 -11.48 -3.81
CA THR A 137 9.94 -11.49 -2.90
C THR A 137 9.70 -12.14 -1.55
N ARG A 138 8.49 -12.66 -1.25
CA ARG A 138 8.11 -13.08 0.11
C ARG A 138 9.08 -14.05 0.79
N GLU A 139 9.63 -15.00 0.05
CA GLU A 139 10.59 -15.97 0.61
C GLU A 139 11.95 -15.32 0.87
N LEU A 140 12.39 -14.41 0.00
CA LEU A 140 13.61 -13.62 0.19
C LEU A 140 13.45 -12.70 1.40
N ASP A 141 12.35 -11.94 1.46
CA ASP A 141 12.03 -11.06 2.59
C ASP A 141 12.01 -11.84 3.91
N PHE A 142 11.42 -13.05 3.92
CA PHE A 142 11.44 -13.91 5.11
C PHE A 142 12.87 -14.29 5.54
N LYS A 143 13.73 -14.67 4.59
CA LYS A 143 15.13 -15.04 4.87
C LYS A 143 15.92 -13.84 5.38
N ASP A 144 15.74 -12.68 4.76
CA ASP A 144 16.46 -11.45 5.10
C ASP A 144 16.02 -10.87 6.45
N GLU A 145 14.79 -11.12 6.88
CA GLU A 145 14.26 -10.65 8.16
C GLU A 145 14.64 -11.55 9.36
N GLN A 146 15.33 -12.68 9.13
CA GLN A 146 15.71 -13.59 10.22
C GLN A 146 16.66 -12.93 11.22
N GLY A 147 16.33 -13.06 12.50
CA GLY A 147 17.13 -12.49 13.60
C GLY A 147 16.88 -11.02 13.89
N LEU A 148 16.05 -10.33 13.10
CA LEU A 148 15.67 -8.95 13.40
C LEU A 148 14.74 -8.87 14.62
N SER A 149 14.83 -7.75 15.34
CA SER A 149 13.88 -7.43 16.42
C SER A 149 12.45 -7.34 15.87
N PRO A 150 11.44 -7.91 16.56
CA PRO A 150 10.05 -7.69 16.22
C PRO A 150 9.50 -6.36 16.71
N VAL A 151 10.27 -5.60 17.50
CA VAL A 151 9.85 -4.35 18.15
C VAL A 151 10.50 -3.16 17.49
N ILE A 152 9.69 -2.15 17.15
CA ILE A 152 10.15 -0.83 16.69
C ILE A 152 9.94 0.17 17.82
N THR A 153 11.03 0.71 18.38
CA THR A 153 10.98 1.64 19.52
C THR A 153 10.92 3.11 19.10
N HIS A 154 11.05 3.42 17.81
CA HIS A 154 10.91 4.79 17.28
C HIS A 154 9.53 5.37 17.59
N ARG A 155 9.45 6.71 17.64
CA ARG A 155 8.16 7.40 17.55
C ARG A 155 7.51 7.01 16.22
N ALA A 156 6.31 6.46 16.30
CA ALA A 156 5.62 5.91 15.15
C ALA A 156 4.23 6.52 15.00
N MET A 157 3.79 6.72 13.76
CA MET A 157 2.39 6.99 13.45
C MET A 157 1.88 6.00 12.42
N PHE A 158 0.68 5.50 12.64
CA PHE A 158 -0.07 4.72 11.66
C PHE A 158 -1.41 5.39 11.38
N ILE A 159 -1.72 5.57 10.10
CA ILE A 159 -3.01 6.11 9.66
C ILE A 159 -3.69 5.06 8.80
N ALA A 160 -4.83 4.53 9.26
CA ALA A 160 -5.70 3.67 8.47
C ALA A 160 -6.74 4.51 7.72
N ALA A 161 -7.25 3.95 6.63
CA ALA A 161 -8.44 4.44 5.95
C ALA A 161 -9.60 3.50 6.29
N ALA A 162 -10.75 4.04 6.69
CA ALA A 162 -11.88 3.27 7.20
C ALA A 162 -12.44 2.30 6.14
N ASP A 163 -12.43 2.71 4.87
CA ASP A 163 -13.05 2.01 3.75
C ASP A 163 -12.02 1.33 2.83
N ASP A 164 -10.78 1.10 3.30
CA ASP A 164 -9.80 0.31 2.54
C ASP A 164 -10.24 -1.17 2.52
N ASN A 165 -10.64 -1.64 1.34
CA ASN A 165 -11.16 -3.00 1.14
C ASN A 165 -10.08 -4.09 1.24
N VAL A 166 -8.80 -3.73 1.16
CA VAL A 166 -7.65 -4.65 1.25
C VAL A 166 -6.97 -4.55 2.61
N LEU A 167 -6.49 -3.35 2.97
CA LEU A 167 -5.71 -3.07 4.18
C LEU A 167 -6.61 -2.59 5.31
N LYS A 168 -7.61 -3.41 5.64
CA LYS A 168 -8.63 -3.09 6.64
C LYS A 168 -8.01 -2.69 7.99
N PRO A 169 -8.57 -1.70 8.72
CA PRO A 169 -8.01 -1.21 9.98
C PRO A 169 -7.74 -2.31 11.03
N GLU A 170 -8.51 -3.40 11.03
CA GLU A 170 -8.34 -4.51 11.99
C GLU A 170 -7.00 -5.23 11.86
N LEU A 171 -6.37 -5.18 10.67
CA LEU A 171 -5.03 -5.74 10.45
C LEU A 171 -3.98 -5.06 11.34
N ALA A 172 -4.22 -3.81 11.77
CA ALA A 172 -3.33 -3.05 12.63
C ALA A 172 -3.56 -3.30 14.14
N ARG A 173 -4.56 -4.09 14.54
CA ARG A 173 -4.97 -4.25 15.96
C ARG A 173 -3.84 -4.66 16.90
N LYS A 174 -2.86 -5.41 16.40
CA LYS A 174 -1.72 -5.90 17.20
C LYS A 174 -0.49 -4.99 17.17
N MET A 175 -0.49 -3.92 16.38
CA MET A 175 0.64 -3.00 16.29
C MET A 175 1.08 -2.43 17.65
N PRO A 176 0.18 -2.01 18.57
CA PRO A 176 0.60 -1.49 19.87
C PRO A 176 1.41 -2.48 20.73
N GLN A 177 1.34 -3.79 20.45
CA GLN A 177 2.11 -4.81 21.18
C GLN A 177 3.60 -4.79 20.85
N VAL A 178 3.98 -4.18 19.71
CA VAL A 178 5.34 -4.20 19.17
C VAL A 178 5.83 -2.82 18.72
N LEU A 179 5.03 -1.78 18.90
CA LEU A 179 5.42 -0.37 18.76
C LEU A 179 4.98 0.41 20.01
N PRO A 180 5.81 0.48 21.07
CA PRO A 180 5.44 1.13 22.33
C PRO A 180 5.17 2.64 22.21
N ASN A 181 5.66 3.29 21.14
CA ASN A 181 5.53 4.74 20.91
C ASN A 181 4.65 5.06 19.70
N LEU A 182 3.62 4.22 19.46
CA LEU A 182 2.72 4.34 18.32
C LEU A 182 1.53 5.27 18.58
N GLU A 183 1.32 6.22 17.69
CA GLU A 183 0.08 6.98 17.53
C GLU A 183 -0.74 6.38 16.38
N MET A 184 -2.01 6.05 16.60
CA MET A 184 -2.89 5.47 15.58
C MET A 184 -4.05 6.41 15.26
N HIS A 185 -4.34 6.56 13.97
CA HIS A 185 -5.49 7.31 13.46
C HIS A 185 -6.28 6.45 12.47
N VAL A 186 -7.58 6.66 12.42
CA VAL A 186 -8.45 6.16 11.35
C VAL A 186 -9.05 7.38 10.67
N VAL A 187 -8.98 7.42 9.34
CA VAL A 187 -9.61 8.45 8.52
C VAL A 187 -10.87 7.85 7.90
N GLU A 188 -12.01 8.39 8.31
CA GLU A 188 -13.33 8.04 7.78
C GLU A 188 -13.51 8.58 6.35
N ASP A 189 -14.47 8.02 5.61
CA ASP A 189 -14.84 8.46 4.25
C ASP A 189 -13.63 8.43 3.29
N ALA A 190 -12.89 7.33 3.33
CA ALA A 190 -11.70 7.12 2.51
C ALA A 190 -11.31 5.65 2.41
N GLY A 191 -10.88 5.24 1.22
CA GLY A 191 -10.29 3.93 0.99
C GLY A 191 -8.78 3.99 0.80
N HIS A 192 -8.28 3.09 -0.03
CA HIS A 192 -6.83 2.89 -0.22
C HIS A 192 -6.09 4.17 -0.61
N TRP A 193 -6.72 5.03 -1.41
CA TRP A 193 -6.17 6.28 -1.87
C TRP A 193 -6.45 7.45 -0.91
N VAL A 194 -6.49 7.21 0.40
CA VAL A 194 -6.73 8.23 1.45
C VAL A 194 -5.86 9.48 1.32
N LEU A 195 -4.63 9.35 0.80
CA LEU A 195 -3.74 10.48 0.52
C LEU A 195 -4.30 11.45 -0.53
N TRP A 196 -5.13 10.94 -1.43
CA TRP A 196 -5.83 11.70 -2.46
C TRP A 196 -7.28 12.01 -2.08
N GLU A 197 -7.97 11.11 -1.41
CA GLU A 197 -9.37 11.29 -1.01
C GLU A 197 -9.53 12.32 0.12
N GLN A 198 -8.57 12.36 1.06
CA GLN A 198 -8.64 13.17 2.27
C GLN A 198 -7.37 14.03 2.46
N LYS A 199 -6.93 14.71 1.38
CA LYS A 199 -5.67 15.49 1.32
C LYS A 199 -5.46 16.41 2.53
N ASP A 200 -6.46 17.22 2.85
CA ASP A 200 -6.36 18.21 3.93
C ASP A 200 -6.27 17.55 5.31
N ARG A 201 -7.06 16.49 5.53
CA ARG A 201 -7.04 15.72 6.76
C ARG A 201 -5.69 15.03 6.95
N MET A 202 -5.15 14.41 5.89
CA MET A 202 -3.84 13.76 5.91
C MET A 202 -2.73 14.76 6.19
N ASN A 203 -2.74 15.92 5.51
CA ASN A 203 -1.77 16.99 5.75
C ASN A 203 -1.84 17.52 7.19
N TYR A 204 -3.04 17.68 7.75
CA TYR A 204 -3.23 18.10 9.13
C TYR A 204 -2.66 17.09 10.12
N LEU A 205 -2.98 15.80 9.97
CA LEU A 205 -2.48 14.74 10.86
C LEU A 205 -0.95 14.66 10.81
N LEU A 206 -0.37 14.64 9.60
CA LEU A 206 1.09 14.58 9.42
C LEU A 206 1.78 15.80 10.04
N LYS A 207 1.32 17.02 9.76
CA LYS A 207 1.92 18.24 10.35
C LYS A 207 1.82 18.26 11.87
N THR A 208 0.66 17.88 12.41
CA THR A 208 0.43 17.85 13.85
C THR A 208 1.34 16.83 14.54
N TRP A 209 1.50 15.66 13.95
CA TRP A 209 2.39 14.63 14.47
C TRP A 209 3.87 15.04 14.36
N LEU A 210 4.29 15.57 13.20
CA LEU A 210 5.66 16.05 12.97
C LEU A 210 6.06 17.14 13.98
N ALA A 211 5.15 18.03 14.36
CA ALA A 211 5.41 19.07 15.36
C ALA A 211 5.73 18.53 16.77
N LYS A 212 5.35 17.27 17.08
CA LYS A 212 5.67 16.60 18.35
C LYS A 212 7.05 15.93 18.33
N ILE A 213 7.70 15.86 17.18
CA ILE A 213 8.96 15.12 17.02
C ILE A 213 10.12 16.07 17.34
N PRO A 214 10.98 15.72 18.31
CA PRO A 214 12.14 16.53 18.62
C PRO A 214 13.03 16.67 17.38
N VAL A 215 13.44 17.90 17.06
CA VAL A 215 14.51 18.13 16.09
C VAL A 215 15.80 17.64 16.74
N PRO A 216 16.54 16.68 16.15
CA PRO A 216 17.82 16.25 16.71
C PRO A 216 18.74 17.48 16.84
N GLU A 217 19.27 17.72 18.04
CA GLU A 217 20.32 18.71 18.25
C GLU A 217 21.61 18.23 17.59
N GLY A 218 21.79 18.59 16.32
CA GLY A 218 22.99 18.21 15.55
C GLY A 218 22.84 18.52 14.07
N LYS A 219 23.68 19.45 13.60
CA LYS A 219 23.85 19.92 12.20
C LYS A 219 22.62 19.70 11.31
N ARG A 220 21.75 20.72 11.26
CA ARG A 220 20.80 20.88 10.15
C ARG A 220 21.55 20.59 8.85
N CYS A 221 21.12 19.55 8.14
CA CYS A 221 21.59 19.32 6.78
C CYS A 221 21.19 20.57 6.00
N LYS A 222 22.19 21.34 5.55
CA LYS A 222 21.96 22.42 4.58
C LYS A 222 21.66 21.68 3.28
N LEU A 223 20.37 21.49 3.00
CA LEU A 223 19.91 21.24 1.63
C LEU A 223 20.13 22.52 0.81
#